data_AF-A0A8G2BK62-F1
#
_entry.id   AF-A0A8G2BK62-F1
#
_cell.length_a   1.000
_cell.length_b   1.000
_cell.length_c   1.000
_cell.angle_alpha   90.00
_cell.angle_beta   90.00
_cell.angle_gamma   90.00
#
_symmetry.space_group_name_H-M   'P 1'
#
loop_
_entity.id
_entity.type
_entity.pdbx_description
1 polymer ?
#
loop_
_entity_poly.entity_id
_entity_poly.type
_entity_poly.pdbx_seq_one_letter_code
_entity_poly.pdbx_strand_id
1 'polypeptide(L)'
;MPMDPQTLTTLQARAQAALGRADWPAADAALTGLLGAAPGSASLLYNRGLVRKRLGNPTDALADLEAALAIEPQHANARFERASTLLDIGELEAAAEGFAAYLALVPDDDDALLNLGRLQLRLGRPHAASDTLARIEGDAPTVVLARAEALRDRGDVHGCRRLLAELDGHGAEIDAARLKVATQGAAGRISLDPAQLFAPPR
;
A
#
# COMPACT_ATOMS: atom_id res chain seq x y z
N MET A 1 -19.15 -34.24 -0.38
CA MET A 1 -19.17 -34.60 1.06
C MET A 1 -18.54 -33.46 1.83
N PRO A 2 -19.03 -33.11 3.03
CA PRO A 2 -18.30 -32.21 3.91
C PRO A 2 -16.92 -32.82 4.23
N MET A 3 -15.89 -31.99 4.25
CA MET A 3 -14.52 -32.39 4.60
C MET A 3 -14.49 -32.92 6.03
N ASP A 4 -13.69 -33.95 6.30
CA ASP A 4 -13.64 -34.51 7.65
C ASP A 4 -13.03 -33.50 8.65
N PRO A 5 -13.48 -33.49 9.92
CA PRO A 5 -13.01 -32.52 10.92
C PRO A 5 -11.50 -32.58 11.23
N GLN A 6 -10.87 -33.75 11.09
CA GLN A 6 -9.43 -33.92 11.36
C GLN A 6 -8.59 -33.27 10.26
N THR A 7 -9.01 -33.41 9.01
CA THR A 7 -8.43 -32.75 7.85
C THR A 7 -8.57 -31.24 7.97
N LEU A 8 -9.74 -30.74 8.37
CA LEU A 8 -9.94 -29.31 8.61
C LEU A 8 -8.99 -28.77 9.69
N THR A 9 -8.90 -29.47 10.82
CA THR A 9 -7.99 -29.12 11.93
C THR A 9 -6.53 -29.13 11.48
N THR A 10 -6.15 -30.12 10.67
CA THR A 10 -4.80 -30.25 10.11
C THR A 10 -4.47 -29.09 9.16
N LEU A 11 -5.40 -28.72 8.29
CA LEU A 11 -5.24 -27.59 7.39
C LEU A 11 -5.14 -26.26 8.14
N GLN A 12 -5.93 -26.07 9.20
CA GLN A 12 -5.83 -24.90 10.08
C GLN A 12 -4.45 -24.80 10.74
N ALA A 13 -3.96 -25.91 11.33
CA ALA A 13 -2.64 -25.95 11.94
C ALA A 13 -1.52 -25.66 10.93
N ARG A 14 -1.64 -26.21 9.70
CA ARG A 14 -0.70 -25.92 8.60
C ARG A 14 -0.72 -24.47 8.18
N ALA A 15 -1.90 -23.88 7.97
CA ALA A 15 -2.05 -22.47 7.60
C ALA A 15 -1.41 -21.58 8.66
N GLN A 16 -1.71 -21.80 9.94
CA GLN A 16 -1.15 -21.03 11.05
C GLN A 16 0.38 -21.13 11.11
N ALA A 17 0.93 -22.34 11.03
CA ALA A 17 2.37 -22.55 11.08
C ALA A 17 3.09 -21.99 9.83
N ALA A 18 2.46 -22.05 8.66
CA ALA A 18 3.01 -21.50 7.43
C ALA A 18 3.03 -19.97 7.47
N LEU A 19 1.91 -19.33 7.86
CA LEU A 19 1.81 -17.88 8.05
C LEU A 19 2.82 -17.37 9.07
N GLY A 20 2.95 -18.05 10.22
CA GLY A 20 3.90 -17.66 11.27
C GLY A 20 5.38 -17.78 10.85
N ARG A 21 5.69 -18.62 9.86
CA ARG A 21 7.04 -18.80 9.31
C ARG A 21 7.27 -18.04 8.00
N ALA A 22 6.28 -17.27 7.53
CA ALA A 22 6.32 -16.65 6.21
C ALA A 22 6.54 -17.66 5.05
N ASP A 23 6.11 -18.90 5.23
CA ASP A 23 6.10 -19.92 4.17
C ASP A 23 4.85 -19.69 3.30
N TRP A 24 4.95 -18.71 2.41
CA TRP A 24 3.83 -18.27 1.58
C TRP A 24 3.25 -19.36 0.67
N PRO A 25 4.06 -20.22 0.00
CA PRO A 25 3.52 -21.32 -0.79
C PRO A 25 2.71 -22.32 0.06
N ALA A 26 3.22 -22.71 1.24
CA ALA A 26 2.49 -23.62 2.12
C ALA A 26 1.22 -22.98 2.70
N ALA A 27 1.25 -21.67 2.98
CA ALA A 27 0.09 -20.93 3.44
C ALA A 27 -1.01 -20.87 2.36
N ASP A 28 -0.67 -20.58 1.10
CA ASP A 28 -1.64 -20.55 0.00
C ASP A 28 -2.30 -21.92 -0.22
N ALA A 29 -1.51 -23.00 -0.19
CA ALA A 29 -2.02 -24.35 -0.32
C ALA A 29 -2.97 -24.72 0.82
N ALA A 30 -2.62 -24.40 2.07
CA ALA A 30 -3.46 -24.68 3.22
C ALA A 30 -4.76 -23.86 3.19
N LEU A 31 -4.69 -22.56 2.89
CA LEU A 31 -5.85 -21.68 2.77
C LEU A 31 -6.78 -22.10 1.63
N THR A 32 -6.23 -22.54 0.49
CA THR A 32 -7.01 -23.08 -0.62
C THR A 32 -7.77 -24.35 -0.21
N GLY A 33 -7.13 -25.25 0.55
CA GLY A 33 -7.79 -26.41 1.12
C GLY A 33 -8.94 -26.04 2.07
N LEU A 34 -8.73 -25.05 2.94
CA LEU A 34 -9.75 -24.56 3.87
C LEU A 34 -10.95 -23.93 3.14
N LEU A 35 -10.69 -23.14 2.09
CA LEU A 35 -11.73 -22.54 1.26
C LEU A 35 -12.55 -23.58 0.48
N GLY A 36 -11.97 -24.74 0.15
CA GLY A 36 -12.72 -25.86 -0.41
C GLY A 36 -13.80 -26.40 0.53
N ALA A 37 -13.59 -26.31 1.85
CA ALA A 37 -14.57 -26.70 2.87
C ALA A 37 -15.52 -25.56 3.28
N ALA A 38 -15.04 -24.31 3.23
CA ALA A 38 -15.78 -23.12 3.63
C ALA A 38 -15.61 -21.98 2.59
N PRO A 39 -16.24 -22.08 1.40
CA PRO A 39 -16.01 -21.13 0.30
C PRO A 39 -16.53 -19.72 0.59
N GLY A 40 -17.42 -19.55 1.56
CA GLY A 40 -17.99 -18.26 1.97
C GLY A 40 -17.27 -17.57 3.11
N SER A 41 -16.01 -17.91 3.40
CA SER A 41 -15.25 -17.28 4.49
C SER A 41 -14.48 -16.06 3.99
N ALA A 42 -14.97 -14.85 4.31
CA ALA A 42 -14.31 -13.60 3.95
C ALA A 42 -12.89 -13.52 4.53
N SER A 43 -12.68 -13.95 5.78
CA SER A 43 -11.36 -13.94 6.41
C SER A 43 -10.35 -14.88 5.75
N LEU A 44 -10.77 -16.06 5.30
CA LEU A 44 -9.88 -16.99 4.57
C LEU A 44 -9.52 -16.43 3.18
N LEU A 45 -10.49 -15.84 2.48
CA LEU A 45 -10.26 -15.16 1.21
C LEU A 45 -9.29 -13.98 1.38
N TYR A 46 -9.53 -13.10 2.36
CA TYR A 46 -8.63 -12.00 2.70
C TYR A 46 -7.20 -12.48 2.97
N ASN A 47 -7.03 -13.47 3.85
CA ASN A 47 -5.71 -14.02 4.18
C ASN A 47 -5.02 -14.63 2.96
N ARG A 48 -5.75 -15.35 2.10
CA ARG A 48 -5.17 -15.91 0.87
C ARG A 48 -4.79 -14.81 -0.12
N GLY A 49 -5.60 -13.76 -0.22
CA GLY A 49 -5.28 -12.57 -1.00
C GLY A 49 -3.95 -11.95 -0.59
N LEU A 50 -3.74 -11.75 0.72
CA LEU A 50 -2.45 -11.26 1.25
C LEU A 50 -1.28 -12.19 0.89
N VAL A 51 -1.46 -13.50 1.06
CA VAL A 51 -0.42 -14.50 0.75
C VAL A 51 -0.07 -14.47 -0.74
N ARG A 52 -1.07 -14.40 -1.62
CA ARG A 52 -0.87 -14.36 -3.08
C ARG A 52 -0.19 -13.07 -3.54
N LYS A 53 -0.50 -11.95 -2.89
CA LYS A 53 0.22 -10.68 -3.09
C LYS A 53 1.71 -10.84 -2.72
N ARG A 54 2.02 -11.49 -1.59
CA ARG A 54 3.41 -11.80 -1.17
C ARG A 54 4.13 -12.77 -2.11
N LEU A 55 3.40 -13.67 -2.77
CA LEU A 55 3.92 -14.56 -3.80
C LEU A 55 4.16 -13.89 -5.16
N GLY A 56 3.80 -12.61 -5.31
CA GLY A 56 3.92 -11.90 -6.59
C GLY A 56 2.76 -12.18 -7.56
N ASN A 57 1.63 -12.66 -7.06
CA ASN A 57 0.41 -12.95 -7.84
C ASN A 57 -0.71 -11.95 -7.51
N PRO A 58 -0.56 -10.65 -7.83
CA PRO A 58 -1.50 -9.62 -7.39
C PRO A 58 -2.87 -9.75 -8.08
N THR A 59 -2.97 -10.32 -9.27
CA THR A 59 -4.26 -10.56 -9.95
C THR A 59 -5.12 -11.56 -9.19
N ASP A 60 -4.54 -12.68 -8.74
CA ASP A 60 -5.26 -13.66 -7.93
C ASP A 60 -5.59 -13.13 -6.54
N ALA A 61 -4.70 -12.28 -6.00
CA ALA A 61 -4.95 -11.58 -4.74
C ALA A 61 -6.15 -10.64 -4.84
N LEU A 62 -6.25 -9.88 -5.94
CA LEU A 62 -7.37 -8.97 -6.18
C LEU A 62 -8.70 -9.74 -6.23
N ALA A 63 -8.75 -10.86 -6.95
CA ALA A 63 -9.95 -11.70 -7.02
C ALA A 63 -10.40 -12.20 -5.64
N ASP A 64 -9.46 -12.63 -4.79
CA ASP A 64 -9.75 -13.07 -3.43
C ASP A 64 -10.26 -11.92 -2.54
N LEU A 65 -9.65 -10.73 -2.64
CA LEU A 65 -10.06 -9.54 -1.89
C LEU A 65 -11.45 -9.04 -2.31
N GLU A 66 -11.77 -9.11 -3.61
CA GLU A 66 -13.10 -8.78 -4.12
C GLU A 66 -14.15 -9.79 -3.67
N ALA A 67 -13.83 -11.09 -3.66
CA ALA A 67 -14.71 -12.10 -3.10
C ALA A 67 -14.93 -11.91 -1.59
N ALA A 68 -13.88 -11.53 -0.84
CA ALA A 68 -14.01 -11.22 0.59
C ALA A 68 -14.95 -10.02 0.82
N LEU A 69 -14.82 -8.96 0.03
CA LEU A 69 -15.67 -7.77 0.11
C LEU A 69 -17.10 -8.01 -0.37
N ALA A 70 -17.33 -8.97 -1.26
CA ALA A 70 -18.68 -9.38 -1.65
C ALA A 70 -19.42 -10.07 -0.48
N ILE A 71 -18.69 -10.78 0.38
CA ILE A 71 -19.26 -11.48 1.56
C ILE A 71 -19.37 -10.52 2.75
N GLU A 72 -18.31 -9.77 3.03
CA GLU A 72 -18.26 -8.77 4.10
C GLU A 72 -17.97 -7.39 3.52
N PRO A 73 -19.00 -6.67 3.04
CA PRO A 73 -18.81 -5.35 2.48
C PRO A 73 -18.17 -4.39 3.45
N GLN A 74 -18.24 -4.55 4.77
CA GLN A 74 -17.66 -3.58 5.73
C GLN A 74 -16.21 -3.89 6.14
N HIS A 75 -15.56 -4.89 5.54
CA HIS A 75 -14.20 -5.28 5.90
C HIS A 75 -13.16 -4.22 5.49
N ALA A 76 -12.81 -3.32 6.41
CA ALA A 76 -11.93 -2.17 6.15
C ALA A 76 -10.55 -2.60 5.62
N ASN A 77 -9.89 -3.56 6.28
CA ASN A 77 -8.57 -4.03 5.83
C ASN A 77 -8.59 -4.64 4.42
N ALA A 78 -9.67 -5.35 4.05
CA ALA A 78 -9.81 -5.90 2.69
C ALA A 78 -9.98 -4.80 1.65
N ARG A 79 -10.65 -3.68 1.98
CA ARG A 79 -10.72 -2.50 1.09
C ARG A 79 -9.36 -1.85 0.89
N PHE A 80 -8.63 -1.62 1.97
CA PHE A 80 -7.28 -1.06 1.90
C PHE A 80 -6.38 -1.94 1.03
N GLU A 81 -6.39 -3.24 1.28
CA GLU A 81 -5.55 -4.19 0.56
C GLU A 81 -5.98 -4.36 -0.89
N ARG A 82 -7.28 -4.23 -1.21
CA ARG A 82 -7.76 -4.17 -2.59
C ARG A 82 -7.18 -2.96 -3.33
N ALA A 83 -7.26 -1.76 -2.72
CA ALA A 83 -6.70 -0.55 -3.31
C ALA A 83 -5.18 -0.65 -3.50
N SER A 84 -4.47 -1.19 -2.51
CA SER A 84 -3.03 -1.46 -2.59
C SER A 84 -2.70 -2.51 -3.66
N THR A 85 -3.53 -3.54 -3.85
CA THR A 85 -3.31 -4.57 -4.86
C THR A 85 -3.56 -4.03 -6.28
N LEU A 86 -4.53 -3.12 -6.46
CA LEU A 86 -4.72 -2.40 -7.73
C LEU A 86 -3.49 -1.56 -8.09
N LEU A 87 -2.86 -0.93 -7.10
CA LEU A 87 -1.57 -0.25 -7.27
C LEU A 87 -0.44 -1.23 -7.66
N ASP A 88 -0.43 -2.44 -7.10
CA ASP A 88 0.50 -3.51 -7.47
C ASP A 88 0.27 -4.09 -8.88
N ILE A 89 -0.92 -3.93 -9.43
CA ILE A 89 -1.25 -4.28 -10.82
C ILE A 89 -0.92 -3.11 -11.76
N GLY A 90 -0.97 -1.88 -11.27
CA GLY A 90 -0.73 -0.66 -12.05
C GLY A 90 -2.00 0.07 -12.46
N GLU A 91 -3.16 -0.33 -11.93
CA GLU A 91 -4.46 0.33 -12.12
C GLU A 91 -4.55 1.55 -11.21
N LEU A 92 -3.86 2.64 -11.59
CA LEU A 92 -3.62 3.79 -10.71
C LEU A 92 -4.89 4.55 -10.34
N GLU A 93 -5.78 4.79 -11.30
CA GLU A 93 -7.06 5.44 -11.07
C GLU A 93 -7.94 4.62 -10.11
N ALA A 94 -8.07 3.32 -10.36
CA ALA A 94 -8.86 2.43 -9.51
C ALA A 94 -8.28 2.30 -8.10
N ALA A 95 -6.96 2.29 -7.96
CA ALA A 95 -6.29 2.33 -6.67
C ALA A 95 -6.59 3.63 -5.92
N ALA A 96 -6.54 4.78 -6.61
CA ALA A 96 -6.80 6.09 -6.01
C ALA A 96 -8.27 6.19 -5.52
N GLU A 97 -9.22 5.73 -6.32
CA GLU A 97 -10.63 5.63 -5.94
C GLU A 97 -10.82 4.69 -4.74
N GLY A 98 -10.11 3.55 -4.73
CA GLY A 98 -10.13 2.59 -3.64
C GLY A 98 -9.63 3.18 -2.32
N PHE A 99 -8.49 3.88 -2.33
CA PHE A 99 -7.97 4.55 -1.13
C PHE A 99 -8.87 5.69 -0.68
N ALA A 100 -9.43 6.49 -1.60
CA ALA A 100 -10.39 7.53 -1.25
C ALA A 100 -11.65 6.96 -0.59
N ALA A 101 -12.17 5.84 -1.09
CA ALA A 101 -13.31 5.14 -0.50
C ALA A 101 -12.97 4.53 0.88
N TYR A 102 -11.75 4.01 1.07
CA TYR A 102 -11.28 3.56 2.39
C TYR A 102 -11.18 4.73 3.39
N LEU A 103 -10.62 5.87 2.96
CA LEU A 103 -10.50 7.07 3.78
C LEU A 103 -11.84 7.72 4.14
N ALA A 104 -12.92 7.42 3.42
CA ALA A 104 -14.27 7.81 3.85
C ALA A 104 -14.74 7.03 5.10
N LEU A 105 -14.14 5.87 5.38
CA LEU A 105 -14.42 5.03 6.54
C LEU A 105 -13.40 5.24 7.67
N VAL A 106 -12.13 5.41 7.30
CA VAL A 106 -11.01 5.63 8.24
C VAL A 106 -10.27 6.90 7.82
N PRO A 107 -10.76 8.09 8.24
CA PRO A 107 -10.26 9.36 7.70
C PRO A 107 -8.80 9.66 8.00
N ASP A 108 -8.30 9.25 9.16
CA ASP A 108 -7.00 9.70 9.67
C ASP A 108 -5.94 8.59 9.59
N ASP A 109 -6.08 7.70 8.59
CA ASP A 109 -5.08 6.67 8.29
C ASP A 109 -3.96 7.28 7.43
N ASP A 110 -2.84 7.59 8.07
CA ASP A 110 -1.68 8.23 7.44
C ASP A 110 -1.11 7.43 6.26
N ASP A 111 -1.13 6.10 6.33
CA ASP A 111 -0.64 5.24 5.25
C ASP A 111 -1.56 5.34 4.01
N ALA A 112 -2.88 5.34 4.21
CA ALA A 112 -3.84 5.52 3.14
C ALA A 112 -3.78 6.94 2.55
N LEU A 113 -3.61 7.97 3.39
CA LEU A 113 -3.42 9.36 2.95
C LEU A 113 -2.16 9.52 2.11
N LEU A 114 -1.05 8.92 2.54
CA LEU A 114 0.22 8.97 1.83
C LEU A 114 0.13 8.24 0.48
N ASN A 115 -0.50 7.05 0.46
CA ASN A 115 -0.71 6.30 -0.77
C ASN A 115 -1.61 7.05 -1.76
N LEU A 116 -2.72 7.63 -1.30
CA LEU A 116 -3.61 8.43 -2.15
C LEU A 116 -2.91 9.67 -2.68
N GLY A 117 -2.20 10.43 -1.83
CA GLY A 117 -1.47 11.62 -2.24
C GLY A 117 -0.43 11.32 -3.32
N ARG A 118 0.34 10.23 -3.16
CA ARG A 118 1.32 9.78 -4.17
C ARG A 118 0.65 9.34 -5.46
N LEU A 119 -0.47 8.63 -5.39
CA LEU A 119 -1.25 8.26 -6.58
C LEU A 119 -1.78 9.49 -7.31
N GLN A 120 -2.29 10.49 -6.58
CA GLN A 120 -2.75 11.74 -7.17
C GLN A 120 -1.60 12.49 -7.87
N LEU A 121 -0.38 12.48 -7.33
CA LEU A 121 0.79 13.04 -8.02
C LEU A 121 1.10 12.30 -9.33
N ARG A 122 1.13 10.97 -9.29
CA ARG A 122 1.35 10.14 -10.49
C ARG A 122 0.28 10.35 -11.57
N LEU A 123 -0.95 10.66 -11.14
CA LEU A 123 -2.08 10.95 -12.01
C LEU A 123 -2.13 12.42 -12.47
N GLY A 124 -1.13 13.24 -12.15
CA GLY A 124 -1.08 14.66 -12.53
C GLY A 124 -2.12 15.52 -11.81
N ARG A 125 -2.49 15.17 -10.57
CA ARG A 125 -3.48 15.85 -9.72
C ARG A 125 -2.82 16.51 -8.49
N PRO A 126 -1.87 17.44 -8.66
CA PRO A 126 -1.03 17.93 -7.57
C PRO A 126 -1.78 18.78 -6.54
N HIS A 127 -2.87 19.46 -6.93
CA HIS A 127 -3.74 20.16 -5.99
C HIS A 127 -4.41 19.19 -5.01
N ALA A 128 -5.03 18.13 -5.51
CA ALA A 128 -5.66 17.11 -4.68
C ALA A 128 -4.64 16.38 -3.79
N ALA A 129 -3.44 16.10 -4.33
CA ALA A 129 -2.34 15.52 -3.57
C ALA A 129 -1.93 16.41 -2.39
N SER A 130 -1.77 17.71 -2.63
CA SER A 130 -1.43 18.69 -1.60
C SER A 130 -2.47 18.72 -0.48
N ASP A 131 -3.76 18.71 -0.83
CA ASP A 131 -4.84 18.75 0.16
C ASP A 131 -4.92 17.43 0.96
N THR A 132 -4.71 16.29 0.29
CA THR A 132 -4.70 14.97 0.93
C THR A 132 -3.51 14.82 1.88
N LEU A 133 -2.30 15.18 1.43
CA LEU A 133 -1.07 15.06 2.22
C LEU A 133 -1.01 16.07 3.36
N ALA A 134 -1.75 17.18 3.30
CA ALA A 134 -1.85 18.15 4.40
C ALA A 134 -2.58 17.59 5.63
N ARG A 135 -3.34 16.49 5.47
CA ARG A 135 -4.08 15.84 6.57
C ARG A 135 -3.21 14.97 7.48
N ILE A 136 -2.05 14.53 7.00
CA ILE A 136 -1.11 13.71 7.79
C ILE A 136 -0.47 14.60 8.86
N GLU A 137 -0.42 14.20 10.12
CA GLU A 137 0.30 14.99 11.13
C GLU A 137 1.80 14.65 11.15
N GLY A 138 2.63 15.62 11.52
CA GLY A 138 4.09 15.43 11.63
C GLY A 138 4.88 15.68 10.35
N ASP A 139 6.18 15.38 10.47
CA ASP A 139 7.26 15.78 9.56
C ASP A 139 8.13 14.58 9.12
N ALA A 140 7.57 13.37 9.17
CA ALA A 140 8.24 12.18 8.66
C ALA A 140 8.78 12.46 7.23
N PRO A 141 10.06 12.18 6.94
CA PRO A 141 10.68 12.60 5.67
C PRO A 141 9.90 12.16 4.42
N THR A 142 9.27 10.99 4.47
CA THR A 142 8.43 10.46 3.39
C THR A 142 7.21 11.31 3.07
N VAL A 143 6.59 11.92 4.08
CA VAL A 143 5.42 12.80 3.97
C VAL A 143 5.86 14.17 3.48
N VAL A 144 6.94 14.70 4.05
CA VAL A 144 7.50 16.00 3.69
C VAL A 144 7.95 15.98 2.23
N LEU A 145 8.66 14.96 1.77
CA LEU A 145 9.03 14.82 0.35
C LEU A 145 7.80 14.76 -0.58
N ALA A 146 6.74 14.05 -0.20
CA ALA A 146 5.52 14.00 -0.99
C ALA A 146 4.80 15.36 -1.06
N ARG A 147 4.78 16.12 0.05
CA ARG A 147 4.24 17.49 0.09
C ARG A 147 5.06 18.44 -0.78
N ALA A 148 6.39 18.35 -0.72
CA ALA A 148 7.28 19.15 -1.56
C ALA A 148 7.01 18.90 -3.05
N GLU A 149 6.82 17.64 -3.44
CA GLU A 149 6.46 17.27 -4.80
C GLU A 149 5.10 17.87 -5.21
N ALA A 150 4.09 17.75 -4.35
CA ALA A 150 2.77 18.33 -4.61
C ALA A 150 2.82 19.85 -4.78
N LEU A 151 3.59 20.55 -3.94
CA LEU A 151 3.80 22.01 -4.04
C LEU A 151 4.52 22.38 -5.34
N ARG A 152 5.58 21.65 -5.70
CA ARG A 152 6.30 21.85 -6.98
C ARG A 152 5.36 21.71 -8.17
N ASP A 153 4.62 20.60 -8.22
CA ASP A 153 3.81 20.23 -9.40
C ASP A 153 2.55 21.11 -9.54
N ARG A 154 2.07 21.74 -8.45
CA ARG A 154 1.04 22.79 -8.50
C ARG A 154 1.58 24.20 -8.71
N GLY A 155 2.89 24.37 -8.90
CA GLY A 155 3.56 25.65 -9.18
C GLY A 155 4.01 26.47 -7.95
N ASP A 156 3.85 25.96 -6.72
CA ASP A 156 4.35 26.61 -5.51
C ASP A 156 5.81 26.21 -5.22
N VAL A 157 6.71 26.78 -6.02
CA VAL A 157 8.16 26.56 -5.90
C VAL A 157 8.71 27.10 -4.57
N HIS A 158 8.14 28.17 -4.03
CA HIS A 158 8.59 28.76 -2.77
C HIS A 158 8.23 27.88 -1.57
N GLY A 159 6.98 27.38 -1.53
CA GLY A 159 6.54 26.43 -0.52
C GLY A 159 7.34 25.14 -0.55
N CYS A 160 7.58 24.59 -1.74
CA CYS A 160 8.43 23.41 -1.94
C CYS A 160 9.84 23.62 -1.36
N ARG A 161 10.53 24.72 -1.72
CA ARG A 161 11.89 25.02 -1.21
C ARG A 161 11.94 25.17 0.31
N ARG A 162 10.97 25.87 0.89
CA ARG A 162 10.90 26.05 2.35
C ARG A 162 10.78 24.71 3.07
N LEU A 163 9.87 23.87 2.61
CA LEU A 163 9.58 22.57 3.23
C LEU A 163 10.75 21.59 3.08
N LEU A 164 11.53 21.69 2.00
CA LEU A 164 12.77 20.92 1.83
C LEU A 164 13.90 21.43 2.73
N ALA A 165 14.00 22.74 2.96
CA ALA A 165 15.00 23.29 3.87
C ALA A 165 14.78 22.87 5.33
N GLU A 166 13.54 22.56 5.72
CA GLU A 166 13.18 22.05 7.04
C GLU A 166 13.68 20.61 7.29
N LEU A 167 13.86 19.79 6.25
CA LEU A 167 14.37 18.41 6.38
C LEU A 167 15.87 18.32 6.67
N ASP A 168 16.65 19.25 6.10
CA ASP A 168 18.11 19.10 6.08
C ASP A 168 18.79 19.68 7.34
N GLY A 169 18.10 20.44 8.20
CA GLY A 169 18.68 21.10 9.38
C GLY A 169 19.79 22.13 9.08
N HIS A 170 20.32 22.13 7.86
CA HIS A 170 21.37 22.97 7.32
C HIS A 170 21.03 23.23 5.86
N GLY A 171 20.74 24.49 5.52
CA GLY A 171 20.42 24.89 4.16
C GLY A 171 21.39 24.30 3.15
N ALA A 172 20.93 23.36 2.35
CA ALA A 172 21.63 22.83 1.21
C ALA A 172 20.61 22.70 0.08
N GLU A 173 20.93 23.29 -1.06
CA GLU A 173 20.09 23.30 -2.25
C GLU A 173 19.72 21.86 -2.66
N ILE A 174 18.50 21.45 -2.34
CA ILE A 174 17.92 20.24 -2.93
C ILE A 174 17.63 20.58 -4.40
N ASP A 175 18.56 20.20 -5.26
CA ASP A 175 18.42 20.25 -6.71
C ASP A 175 17.11 19.59 -7.14
N ALA A 176 16.34 20.27 -8.01
CA ALA A 176 15.08 19.77 -8.56
C ALA A 176 15.25 18.39 -9.23
N ALA A 177 16.44 18.09 -9.77
CA ALA A 177 16.77 16.77 -10.31
C ALA A 177 16.83 15.69 -9.22
N ARG A 178 17.37 16.00 -8.03
CA ARG A 178 17.39 15.09 -6.87
C ARG A 178 15.99 14.87 -6.31
N LEU A 179 15.14 15.90 -6.30
CA LEU A 179 13.76 15.75 -5.87
C LEU A 179 13.00 14.80 -6.79
N LYS A 180 13.12 14.96 -8.12
CA LYS A 180 12.48 14.08 -9.10
C LYS A 180 12.98 12.63 -9.02
N VAL A 181 14.27 12.43 -8.80
CA VAL A 181 14.86 11.08 -8.63
C VAL A 181 14.42 10.45 -7.32
N ALA A 182 14.37 11.23 -6.22
CA ALA A 182 13.92 10.76 -4.91
C ALA A 182 12.41 10.46 -4.88
N THR A 183 11.60 11.13 -5.71
CA THR A 183 10.15 10.96 -5.70
C THR A 183 9.61 10.03 -6.78
N GLN A 184 10.31 9.83 -7.90
CA GLN A 184 9.74 9.09 -9.05
C GLN A 184 10.44 7.77 -9.39
N GLY A 185 11.74 7.59 -9.11
CA GLY A 185 12.49 6.42 -9.57
C GLY A 185 12.45 6.25 -11.10
N ALA A 186 13.34 5.43 -11.68
CA ALA A 186 13.41 5.31 -13.15
C ALA A 186 12.25 4.50 -13.79
N ALA A 187 11.37 3.87 -12.99
CA ALA A 187 10.29 3.01 -13.51
C ALA A 187 9.09 2.81 -12.55
N GLY A 188 8.69 3.80 -11.75
CA GLY A 188 7.35 3.79 -11.13
C GLY A 188 7.06 2.71 -10.07
N ARG A 189 8.09 2.01 -9.58
CA ARG A 189 8.16 1.41 -8.25
C ARG A 189 9.55 1.66 -7.70
N ILE A 190 9.65 1.90 -6.40
CA ILE A 190 10.55 1.20 -5.48
C ILE A 190 10.38 1.82 -4.08
N SER A 191 10.31 0.92 -3.09
CA SER A 191 10.44 1.21 -1.66
C SER A 191 11.59 2.17 -1.40
N LEU A 192 11.35 3.25 -0.65
CA LEU A 192 12.43 3.94 0.03
C LEU A 192 12.91 2.98 1.13
N ASP A 193 13.93 2.18 0.83
CA ASP A 193 14.76 1.61 1.88
C ASP A 193 15.58 2.77 2.48
N PRO A 194 15.31 3.20 3.73
CA PRO A 194 16.02 4.30 4.35
C PRO A 194 17.52 4.02 4.51
N ALA A 195 17.95 2.75 4.47
CA ALA A 195 19.35 2.36 4.63
C ALA A 195 20.24 2.78 3.44
N GLN A 196 19.67 3.12 2.27
CA GLN A 196 20.45 3.54 1.09
C GLN A 196 20.57 5.06 0.93
N LEU A 197 19.82 5.85 1.70
CA LEU A 197 19.87 7.32 1.64
C LEU A 197 20.99 7.94 2.51
N PHE A 198 21.53 7.18 3.47
CA PHE A 198 22.48 7.70 4.46
C PHE A 198 23.71 6.79 4.68
N ALA A 199 24.32 6.28 3.62
CA ALA A 199 25.68 5.73 3.75
C ALA A 199 26.69 6.90 3.83
N PRO A 200 27.57 6.96 4.85
CA PRO A 200 28.59 7.99 4.91
C PRO A 200 29.57 7.82 3.74
N PRO A 201 30.06 8.92 3.14
CA PRO A 201 31.00 8.83 2.04
C PRO A 201 32.30 8.16 2.51
N ARG A 202 32.87 7.31 1.66
CA ARG A 202 34.25 6.80 1.85
C ARG A 202 35.26 7.92 1.74
#